data_AF-A0A671NDF5-F1
#
_entry.id   AF-A0A671NDF5-F1
#
_cell.length_a   1.000
_cell.length_b   1.000
_cell.length_c   1.000
_cell.angle_alpha   90.00
_cell.angle_beta   90.00
_cell.angle_gamma   90.00
#
_symmetry.space_group_name_H-M   'P 1'
#
loop_
_entity.id
_entity.type
_entity.pdbx_description
1 polymer ?
#
loop_
_entity_poly.entity_id
_entity_poly.type
_entity_poly.pdbx_seq_one_letter_code
_entity_poly.pdbx_strand_id
1 'polypeptide(L)'
;ARAYAVMLLALIVFSAGIVGNLALVCIVSHNYYLKSTWNCALASLAFWDFMLLFFCLPVVIFNELTKRRLMGDLSCRIVPYVEVTSLGVTTFTLCALSIDRFHAVTSVQPRLQQVESCQSILAKLSVIWVGSLVLATPELLMWRLEQEVSPRTGLPVDSCGQQPSVTLPETLYSLVLTYHQARMWWTFGCFFCLPLLFTGACQLLTRHVTDENAKSKAKQRRERQLTRTVVALASIYAVCSLPENVWNFVLAYAGVEVGVATKALLALIGQFLLFVRAAATPVLLLCICRSLGQAFMDCCCCCCDECLPDPSSSSMSSSTNATAISSSLSSPVSVQEEKVKIVSGTSPAVFFDNVKDGPAELIIGTPC
;
A
#
# COMPACT_ATOMS: atom_id res chain seq x y z
N ALA A 1 -8.88 -15.68 30.06
CA ALA A 1 -8.79 -16.32 28.72
C ALA A 1 -9.18 -15.35 27.60
N ARG A 2 -10.45 -15.30 27.14
CA ARG A 2 -10.87 -14.61 25.89
C ARG A 2 -10.27 -13.22 25.67
N ALA A 3 -10.42 -12.28 26.61
CA ALA A 3 -9.89 -10.91 26.47
C ALA A 3 -8.36 -10.86 26.24
N TYR A 4 -7.57 -11.69 26.93
CA TYR A 4 -6.11 -11.75 26.73
C TYR A 4 -5.73 -12.25 25.33
N ALA A 5 -6.48 -13.22 24.78
CA ALA A 5 -6.24 -13.69 23.41
C ALA A 5 -6.56 -12.60 22.36
N VAL A 6 -7.64 -11.83 22.59
CA VAL A 6 -8.02 -10.68 21.75
C VAL A 6 -6.95 -9.58 21.80
N MET A 7 -6.44 -9.24 22.99
CA MET A 7 -5.34 -8.26 23.12
C MET A 7 -4.03 -8.73 22.49
N LEU A 8 -3.65 -10.01 22.68
CA LEU A 8 -2.44 -10.57 22.08
C LEU A 8 -2.50 -10.52 20.55
N LEU A 9 -3.61 -10.97 19.96
CA LEU A 9 -3.83 -10.92 18.52
C LEU A 9 -3.80 -9.48 18.00
N ALA A 10 -4.49 -8.56 18.68
CA ALA A 10 -4.48 -7.15 18.31
C ALA A 10 -3.09 -6.51 18.37
N LEU A 11 -2.28 -6.84 19.39
CA LEU A 11 -0.92 -6.33 19.52
C LEU A 11 0.02 -6.87 18.42
N ILE A 12 -0.14 -8.13 18.01
CA ILE A 12 0.60 -8.72 16.88
C ILE A 12 0.19 -8.04 15.56
N VAL A 13 -1.11 -7.89 15.32
CA VAL A 13 -1.65 -7.24 14.10
C VAL A 13 -1.25 -5.76 14.03
N PHE A 14 -1.33 -5.03 15.15
CA PHE A 14 -0.90 -3.63 15.24
C PHE A 14 0.60 -3.48 14.98
N SER A 15 1.45 -4.20 15.72
CA SER A 15 2.91 -4.06 15.58
C SER A 15 3.39 -4.44 14.17
N ALA A 16 3.01 -5.60 13.64
CA ALA A 16 3.41 -6.04 12.30
C ALA A 16 2.86 -5.11 11.20
N GLY A 17 1.60 -4.68 11.32
CA GLY A 17 0.95 -3.85 10.31
C GLY A 17 1.39 -2.39 10.32
N ILE A 18 1.66 -1.80 11.48
CA ILE A 18 2.22 -0.43 11.58
C ILE A 18 3.64 -0.40 10.99
N VAL A 19 4.52 -1.31 11.43
CA VAL A 19 5.91 -1.37 10.94
C VAL A 19 5.96 -1.67 9.43
N GLY A 20 5.22 -2.68 8.97
CA GLY A 20 5.22 -3.09 7.57
C GLY A 20 4.67 -2.03 6.62
N ASN A 21 3.55 -1.38 6.96
CA ASN A 21 2.96 -0.36 6.09
C ASN A 21 3.76 0.94 6.08
N LEU A 22 4.24 1.40 7.25
CA LEU A 22 5.09 2.59 7.32
C LEU A 22 6.39 2.38 6.54
N ALA A 23 7.04 1.22 6.67
CA ALA A 23 8.25 0.91 5.91
C ALA A 23 8.02 0.93 4.39
N LEU A 24 6.90 0.39 3.89
CA LEU A 24 6.56 0.48 2.46
C LEU A 24 6.35 1.93 1.99
N VAL A 25 5.69 2.77 2.79
CA VAL A 25 5.51 4.19 2.48
C VAL A 25 6.86 4.91 2.42
N CYS A 26 7.76 4.67 3.39
CA CYS A 26 9.09 5.25 3.42
C CYS A 26 9.96 4.78 2.23
N ILE A 27 10.00 3.48 1.94
CA ILE A 27 10.80 2.89 0.85
C ILE A 27 10.44 3.52 -0.50
N VAL A 28 9.15 3.65 -0.82
CA VAL A 28 8.69 4.26 -2.09
C VAL A 28 8.85 5.78 -2.09
N SER A 29 8.77 6.42 -0.92
CA SER A 29 8.94 7.88 -0.77
C SER A 29 10.39 8.35 -0.92
N HIS A 30 11.39 7.60 -0.42
CA HIS A 30 12.80 7.97 -0.58
C HIS A 30 13.36 7.52 -1.94
N ASN A 31 13.16 6.27 -2.34
CA ASN A 31 13.81 5.71 -3.55
C ASN A 31 13.20 6.27 -4.84
N TYR A 32 13.88 7.23 -5.48
CA TYR A 32 13.45 7.80 -6.77
C TYR A 32 13.27 6.71 -7.86
N TYR A 33 14.17 5.73 -7.95
CA TYR A 33 14.04 4.61 -8.89
C TYR A 33 12.83 3.70 -8.64
N LEU A 34 12.21 3.76 -7.45
CA LEU A 34 10.97 3.06 -7.13
C LEU A 34 9.73 3.93 -7.36
N LYS A 35 9.84 5.23 -7.65
CA LYS A 35 8.69 6.12 -7.93
C LYS A 35 8.11 5.84 -9.32
N SER A 36 7.22 4.84 -9.37
CA SER A 36 6.40 4.49 -10.52
C SER A 36 4.93 4.45 -10.10
N THR A 37 4.01 4.72 -11.02
CA THR A 37 2.55 4.71 -10.80
C THR A 37 2.07 3.44 -10.07
N TRP A 38 2.71 2.30 -10.36
CA TRP A 38 2.50 1.03 -9.66
C TRP A 38 2.85 1.09 -8.17
N ASN A 39 4.10 1.44 -7.86
CA ASN A 39 4.59 1.45 -6.48
C ASN A 39 3.93 2.58 -5.67
N CYS A 40 3.60 3.71 -6.30
CA CYS A 40 2.84 4.79 -5.65
C CYS A 40 1.41 4.36 -5.30
N ALA A 41 0.76 3.53 -6.13
CA ALA A 41 -0.53 2.92 -5.77
C ALA A 41 -0.40 1.94 -4.59
N LEU A 42 0.65 1.11 -4.56
CA LEU A 42 0.94 0.22 -3.42
C LEU A 42 1.27 0.99 -2.13
N ALA A 43 2.04 2.07 -2.22
CA ALA A 43 2.33 2.95 -1.08
C ALA A 43 1.08 3.70 -0.60
N SER A 44 0.18 4.10 -1.51
CA SER A 44 -1.10 4.71 -1.12
C SER A 44 -2.02 3.73 -0.39
N LEU A 45 -2.04 2.46 -0.79
CA LEU A 45 -2.76 1.40 -0.08
C LEU A 45 -2.15 1.18 1.31
N ALA A 46 -0.82 1.09 1.40
CA ALA A 46 -0.12 0.96 2.68
C ALA A 46 -0.38 2.17 3.61
N PHE A 47 -0.45 3.39 3.09
CA PHE A 47 -0.82 4.58 3.87
C PHE A 47 -2.23 4.46 4.46
N TRP A 48 -3.23 4.04 3.68
CA TRP A 48 -4.60 3.84 4.19
C TRP A 48 -4.72 2.65 5.15
N ASP A 49 -3.98 1.56 4.93
CA ASP A 49 -3.89 0.43 5.86
C ASP A 49 -3.19 0.83 7.17
N PHE A 50 -2.18 1.71 7.13
CA PHE A 50 -1.56 2.32 8.32
C PHE A 50 -2.55 3.24 9.07
N MET A 51 -3.28 4.12 8.38
CA MET A 51 -4.29 4.99 9.00
C MET A 51 -5.37 4.17 9.72
N LEU A 52 -5.88 3.13 9.08
CA LEU A 52 -6.86 2.20 9.65
C LEU A 52 -6.31 1.51 10.92
N LEU A 53 -5.09 0.97 10.86
CA LEU A 53 -4.47 0.29 12.00
C LEU A 53 -4.10 1.23 13.14
N PHE A 54 -3.70 2.47 12.85
CA PHE A 54 -3.30 3.44 13.86
C PHE A 54 -4.50 4.02 14.61
N PHE A 55 -5.58 4.38 13.89
CA PHE A 55 -6.74 5.04 14.50
C PHE A 55 -7.86 4.07 14.92
N CYS A 56 -8.24 3.11 14.08
CA CYS A 56 -9.43 2.29 14.34
C CYS A 56 -9.14 1.13 15.29
N LEU A 57 -8.04 0.38 15.10
CA LEU A 57 -7.76 -0.81 15.91
C LEU A 57 -7.65 -0.50 17.42
N PRO A 58 -6.89 0.51 17.90
CA PRO A 58 -6.85 0.84 19.33
C PRO A 58 -8.21 1.25 19.90
N VAL A 59 -9.04 1.96 19.12
CA VAL A 59 -10.39 2.39 19.52
C VAL A 59 -11.34 1.20 19.62
N VAL A 60 -11.31 0.26 18.67
CA VAL A 60 -12.10 -0.98 18.71
C VAL A 60 -11.72 -1.83 19.93
N ILE A 61 -10.42 -2.00 20.21
CA ILE A 61 -9.94 -2.75 21.37
C ILE A 61 -10.31 -2.07 22.70
N PHE A 62 -10.18 -0.75 22.81
CA PHE A 62 -10.60 -0.01 24.01
C PHE A 62 -12.12 -0.16 24.24
N ASN A 63 -12.93 0.05 23.20
CA ASN A 63 -14.38 -0.10 23.28
C ASN A 63 -14.78 -1.51 23.73
N GLU A 64 -14.10 -2.56 23.24
CA GLU A 64 -14.37 -3.95 23.64
C GLU A 64 -13.91 -4.29 25.07
N LEU A 65 -12.78 -3.76 25.54
CA LEU A 65 -12.27 -4.02 26.88
C LEU A 65 -13.02 -3.25 27.97
N THR A 66 -13.24 -1.95 27.76
CA THR A 66 -13.81 -1.05 28.76
C THR A 66 -15.33 -1.00 28.73
N LYS A 67 -15.96 -1.44 27.62
CA LYS A 67 -17.41 -1.33 27.37
C LYS A 67 -17.96 0.09 27.56
N ARG A 68 -17.12 1.08 27.23
CA ARG A 68 -17.41 2.51 27.15
C ARG A 68 -16.81 3.04 25.84
N ARG A 69 -17.45 4.02 25.22
CA ARG A 69 -17.01 4.58 23.93
C ARG A 69 -15.95 5.65 24.11
N LEU A 70 -14.74 5.42 23.59
CA LEU A 70 -13.73 6.48 23.51
C LEU A 70 -14.24 7.61 22.61
N MET A 71 -14.25 8.85 23.10
CA MET A 71 -14.81 10.03 22.39
C MET A 71 -16.30 9.95 21.99
N GLY A 72 -17.09 9.02 22.57
CA GLY A 72 -18.55 8.97 22.39
C GLY A 72 -19.01 8.84 20.92
N ASP A 73 -19.94 9.71 20.51
CA ASP A 73 -20.55 9.73 19.17
C ASP A 73 -19.52 9.92 18.03
N LEU A 74 -18.39 10.57 18.30
CA LEU A 74 -17.36 10.83 17.29
C LEU A 74 -16.71 9.54 16.78
N SER A 75 -16.31 8.63 17.68
CA SER A 75 -15.74 7.34 17.27
C SER A 75 -16.79 6.40 16.68
N CYS A 76 -18.04 6.53 17.14
CA CYS A 76 -19.18 5.78 16.63
C CYS A 76 -19.40 5.99 15.12
N ARG A 77 -19.16 7.21 14.62
CA ARG A 77 -19.23 7.56 13.19
C ARG A 77 -17.91 7.33 12.44
N ILE A 78 -16.79 7.77 13.01
CA ILE A 78 -15.50 7.78 12.29
C ILE A 78 -14.95 6.37 12.07
N VAL A 79 -15.09 5.45 13.03
CA VAL A 79 -14.56 4.08 12.88
C VAL A 79 -15.16 3.36 11.65
N PRO A 80 -16.50 3.18 11.53
CA PRO A 80 -17.08 2.51 10.36
C PRO A 80 -16.84 3.30 9.05
N TYR A 81 -16.77 4.63 9.09
CA TYR A 81 -16.42 5.44 7.92
C TYR A 81 -15.01 5.14 7.40
N VAL A 82 -14.01 5.04 8.29
CA VAL A 82 -12.62 4.73 7.91
C VAL A 82 -12.48 3.26 7.49
N GLU A 83 -13.20 2.34 8.13
CA GLU A 83 -13.26 0.93 7.73
C GLU A 83 -13.81 0.76 6.31
N VAL A 84 -14.94 1.40 5.97
CA VAL A 84 -15.53 1.37 4.62
C VAL A 84 -14.68 2.17 3.61
N THR A 85 -14.05 3.27 4.02
CA THR A 85 -13.09 4.00 3.17
C THR A 85 -11.89 3.10 2.80
N SER A 86 -11.36 2.33 3.75
CA SER A 86 -10.25 1.39 3.51
C SER A 86 -10.65 0.25 2.53
N LEU A 87 -11.87 -0.28 2.64
CA LEU A 87 -12.43 -1.22 1.65
C LEU A 87 -12.53 -0.58 0.25
N GLY A 88 -13.00 0.67 0.17
CA GLY A 88 -13.07 1.44 -1.08
C GLY A 88 -11.70 1.68 -1.71
N VAL A 89 -10.70 2.09 -0.92
CA VAL A 89 -9.33 2.33 -1.41
C VAL A 89 -8.72 1.01 -1.91
N THR A 90 -8.92 -0.08 -1.18
CA THR A 90 -8.45 -1.42 -1.60
C THR A 90 -9.10 -1.84 -2.92
N THR A 91 -10.42 -1.67 -3.03
CA THR A 91 -11.23 -1.95 -4.23
C THR A 91 -10.73 -1.18 -5.45
N PHE A 92 -10.66 0.15 -5.38
CA PHE A 92 -10.23 0.97 -6.52
C PHE A 92 -8.74 0.79 -6.83
N THR A 93 -7.90 0.51 -5.84
CA THR A 93 -6.50 0.16 -6.07
C THR A 93 -6.37 -1.16 -6.82
N LEU A 94 -7.09 -2.22 -6.44
CA LEU A 94 -7.09 -3.50 -7.18
C LEU A 94 -7.53 -3.33 -8.63
N CYS A 95 -8.54 -2.49 -8.89
CA CYS A 95 -8.97 -2.15 -10.25
C CYS A 95 -7.87 -1.36 -11.01
N ALA A 96 -7.30 -0.31 -10.41
CA ALA A 96 -6.25 0.50 -11.05
C ALA A 96 -4.97 -0.31 -11.35
N LEU A 97 -4.57 -1.20 -10.44
CA LEU A 97 -3.48 -2.16 -10.66
C LEU A 97 -3.82 -3.13 -11.80
N SER A 98 -5.04 -3.66 -11.85
CA SER A 98 -5.47 -4.55 -12.95
C SER A 98 -5.47 -3.85 -14.31
N ILE A 99 -5.85 -2.56 -14.36
CA ILE A 99 -5.80 -1.71 -15.56
C ILE A 99 -4.34 -1.50 -16.01
N ASP A 100 -3.42 -1.07 -15.13
CA ASP A 100 -2.01 -0.88 -15.53
C ASP A 100 -1.34 -2.20 -15.94
N ARG A 101 -1.77 -3.36 -15.40
CA ARG A 101 -1.32 -4.67 -15.89
C ARG A 101 -1.80 -4.98 -17.29
N PHE A 102 -3.09 -4.80 -17.57
CA PHE A 102 -3.63 -5.01 -18.90
C PHE A 102 -2.95 -4.11 -19.93
N HIS A 103 -2.88 -2.79 -19.67
CA HIS A 103 -2.24 -1.83 -20.57
C HIS A 103 -0.74 -2.09 -20.78
N ALA A 104 0.01 -2.47 -19.74
CA ALA A 104 1.45 -2.78 -19.89
C ALA A 104 1.73 -4.07 -20.70
N VAL A 105 0.72 -4.93 -20.87
CA VAL A 105 0.79 -6.14 -21.70
C VAL A 105 0.28 -5.90 -23.12
N THR A 106 -0.76 -5.07 -23.30
CA THR A 106 -1.34 -4.75 -24.62
C THR A 106 -0.65 -3.60 -25.36
N SER A 107 0.14 -2.75 -24.69
CA SER A 107 0.84 -1.65 -25.35
C SER A 107 1.94 -2.19 -26.28
N VAL A 108 1.64 -2.20 -27.59
CA VAL A 108 2.59 -2.55 -28.67
C VAL A 108 3.77 -1.57 -28.68
N GLN A 109 3.49 -0.27 -28.47
CA GLN A 109 4.53 0.72 -28.23
C GLN A 109 5.29 0.34 -26.96
N PRO A 110 6.63 0.29 -26.97
CA PRO A 110 7.36 0.27 -25.72
C PRO A 110 6.99 1.53 -24.95
N ARG A 111 6.52 1.37 -23.70
CA ARG A 111 6.70 2.41 -22.68
C ARG A 111 8.21 2.61 -22.55
N LEU A 112 8.76 3.51 -23.36
CA LEU A 112 10.02 4.17 -23.09
C LEU A 112 9.96 4.68 -21.65
N GLN A 113 11.07 4.72 -20.93
CA GLN A 113 11.06 4.91 -19.48
C GLN A 113 10.82 6.38 -19.04
N GLN A 114 10.00 7.09 -19.83
CA GLN A 114 9.40 8.38 -19.55
C GLN A 114 8.54 8.25 -18.29
N VAL A 115 9.09 8.74 -17.19
CA VAL A 115 8.44 8.77 -15.87
C VAL A 115 7.09 9.48 -16.03
N GLU A 116 5.98 8.80 -15.70
CA GLU A 116 4.67 9.45 -15.70
C GLU A 116 4.73 10.65 -14.75
N SER A 117 4.28 11.81 -15.21
CA SER A 117 4.43 13.05 -14.45
C SER A 117 3.81 12.90 -13.06
N CYS A 118 4.44 13.48 -12.04
CA CYS A 118 3.94 13.41 -10.66
C CYS A 118 2.47 13.83 -10.57
N GLN A 119 2.07 14.84 -11.35
CA GLN A 119 0.68 15.29 -11.52
C GLN A 119 -0.27 14.18 -12.02
N SER A 120 0.14 13.37 -13.01
CA SER A 120 -0.66 12.24 -13.50
C SER A 120 -0.80 11.13 -12.45
N ILE A 121 0.27 10.85 -11.69
CA ILE A 121 0.23 9.87 -10.59
C ILE A 121 -0.69 10.38 -9.47
N LEU A 122 -0.54 11.64 -9.04
CA LEU A 122 -1.38 12.27 -8.03
C LEU A 122 -2.85 12.34 -8.45
N ALA A 123 -3.15 12.62 -9.73
CA ALA A 123 -4.52 12.59 -10.25
C ALA A 123 -5.15 11.18 -10.22
N LYS A 124 -4.38 10.12 -10.51
CA LYS A 124 -4.85 8.74 -10.37
C LYS A 124 -5.13 8.39 -8.90
N LEU A 125 -4.26 8.81 -7.99
CA LEU A 125 -4.42 8.58 -6.54
C LEU A 125 -5.58 9.39 -5.95
N SER A 126 -5.78 10.64 -6.35
CA SER A 126 -6.88 11.46 -5.86
C SER A 126 -8.24 10.92 -6.30
N VAL A 127 -8.37 10.36 -7.51
CA VAL A 127 -9.58 9.65 -7.95
C VAL A 127 -9.86 8.43 -7.05
N ILE A 128 -8.85 7.63 -6.70
CA ILE A 128 -8.99 6.50 -5.76
C ILE A 128 -9.44 6.99 -4.39
N TRP A 129 -8.77 8.00 -3.82
CA TRP A 129 -9.03 8.48 -2.46
C TRP A 129 -10.37 9.20 -2.34
N VAL A 130 -10.65 10.18 -3.20
CA VAL A 130 -11.90 10.94 -3.20
C VAL A 130 -13.09 10.03 -3.55
N GLY A 131 -12.93 9.12 -4.51
CA GLY A 131 -13.95 8.12 -4.82
C GLY A 131 -14.30 7.25 -3.61
N SER A 132 -13.29 6.77 -2.87
CA SER A 132 -13.50 5.97 -1.65
C SER A 132 -14.18 6.76 -0.54
N LEU A 133 -13.69 7.97 -0.26
CA LEU A 133 -14.23 8.87 0.77
C LEU A 133 -15.68 9.25 0.49
N VAL A 134 -16.03 9.55 -0.76
CA VAL A 134 -17.40 9.90 -1.17
C VAL A 134 -18.35 8.70 -1.05
N LEU A 135 -17.93 7.50 -1.45
CA LEU A 135 -18.76 6.30 -1.34
C LEU A 135 -18.92 5.79 0.09
N ALA A 136 -18.00 6.14 1.00
CA ALA A 136 -18.13 5.85 2.43
C ALA A 136 -19.00 6.89 3.18
N THR A 137 -19.20 8.10 2.64
CA THR A 137 -19.92 9.22 3.32
C THR A 137 -21.27 8.85 3.94
N PRO A 138 -22.13 8.01 3.34
CA PRO A 138 -23.40 7.61 3.95
C PRO A 138 -23.27 6.96 5.34
N GLU A 139 -22.15 6.31 5.66
CA GLU A 139 -21.90 5.70 6.99
C GLU A 139 -21.88 6.78 8.10
N LEU A 140 -21.30 7.97 7.85
CA LEU A 140 -21.24 9.08 8.82
C LEU A 140 -22.63 9.62 9.23
N LEU A 141 -23.64 9.39 8.40
CA LEU A 141 -25.03 9.80 8.61
C LEU A 141 -25.92 8.69 9.19
N MET A 142 -25.46 7.43 9.13
CA MET A 142 -26.21 6.26 9.56
C MET A 142 -25.86 5.81 10.99
N TRP A 143 -24.59 5.93 11.39
CA TRP A 143 -24.17 5.55 12.74
C TRP A 143 -24.41 6.68 13.74
N ARG A 144 -24.90 6.30 14.92
CA ARG A 144 -25.18 7.22 16.03
C ARG A 144 -24.93 6.55 17.37
N LEU A 145 -24.47 7.31 18.36
CA LEU A 145 -24.48 6.87 19.75
C LEU A 145 -25.93 6.68 20.23
N GLU A 146 -26.26 5.48 20.68
CA GLU A 146 -27.55 5.16 21.32
C GLU A 146 -27.29 4.62 22.73
N GLN A 147 -28.04 5.10 23.71
CA GLN A 147 -27.76 4.86 25.13
C GLN A 147 -28.68 3.74 25.67
N GLU A 148 -28.22 2.51 25.48
CA GLU A 148 -28.92 1.27 25.82
C GLU A 148 -28.84 0.95 27.32
N VAL A 149 -29.94 0.54 27.94
CA VAL A 149 -29.92 0.15 29.36
C VAL A 149 -29.48 -1.30 29.49
N SER A 150 -28.33 -1.53 30.12
CA SER A 150 -27.73 -2.86 30.27
C SER A 150 -28.66 -3.82 31.03
N PRO A 151 -29.15 -4.92 30.41
CA PRO A 151 -30.05 -5.88 31.06
C PRO A 151 -29.37 -6.70 32.17
N ARG A 152 -28.06 -6.52 32.40
CA ARG A 152 -27.31 -7.14 33.50
C ARG A 152 -27.05 -6.22 34.69
N THR A 153 -27.17 -4.90 34.53
CA THR A 153 -26.75 -3.93 35.55
C THR A 153 -27.72 -2.77 35.75
N GLY A 154 -28.70 -2.56 34.88
CA GLY A 154 -29.65 -1.44 34.96
C GLY A 154 -29.03 -0.05 34.67
N LEU A 155 -27.74 0.02 34.35
CA LEU A 155 -27.05 1.26 33.99
C LEU A 155 -27.13 1.52 32.48
N PRO A 156 -27.17 2.78 32.04
CA PRO A 156 -26.96 3.14 30.64
C PRO A 156 -25.57 2.73 30.16
N VAL A 157 -25.48 2.24 28.92
CA VAL A 157 -24.27 1.83 28.21
C VAL A 157 -24.32 2.39 26.79
N ASP A 158 -23.22 3.02 26.37
CA ASP A 158 -23.14 3.70 25.07
C ASP A 158 -22.95 2.69 23.92
N SER A 159 -24.04 2.33 23.27
CA SER A 159 -24.09 1.53 22.06
C SER A 159 -23.87 2.38 20.81
N CYS A 160 -23.66 1.71 19.67
CA CYS A 160 -23.71 2.34 18.36
C CYS A 160 -24.91 1.80 17.59
N GLY A 161 -25.94 2.63 17.47
CA GLY A 161 -27.12 2.38 16.66
C GLY A 161 -26.83 2.58 15.18
N GLN A 162 -27.47 1.76 14.35
CA GLN A 162 -27.50 1.90 12.90
C GLN A 162 -28.86 2.50 12.50
N GLN A 163 -29.08 3.75 12.92
CA GLN A 163 -30.41 4.39 12.99
C GLN A 163 -30.33 5.82 12.41
N PRO A 164 -31.06 6.15 11.33
CA PRO A 164 -31.02 7.48 10.73
C PRO A 164 -31.55 8.56 11.69
N SER A 165 -30.82 9.67 11.83
CA SER A 165 -31.27 10.76 12.72
C SER A 165 -32.51 11.46 12.16
N VAL A 166 -33.58 11.47 12.94
CA VAL A 166 -34.90 12.05 12.63
C VAL A 166 -34.85 13.57 12.35
N THR A 167 -33.73 14.23 12.67
CA THR A 167 -33.47 15.65 12.41
C THR A 167 -32.87 15.96 11.03
N LEU A 168 -32.72 14.97 10.13
CA LEU A 168 -32.29 15.21 8.75
C LEU A 168 -33.44 15.76 7.90
N PRO A 169 -33.16 16.64 6.91
CA PRO A 169 -34.11 16.96 5.85
C PRO A 169 -34.66 15.70 5.17
N GLU A 170 -35.94 15.67 4.82
CA GLU A 170 -36.63 14.46 4.32
C GLU A 170 -35.94 13.81 3.11
N THR A 171 -35.34 14.61 2.24
CA THR A 171 -34.55 14.14 1.09
C THR A 171 -33.32 13.34 1.51
N LEU A 172 -32.62 13.77 2.56
CA LEU A 172 -31.47 13.05 3.11
C LEU A 172 -31.91 11.86 3.97
N TYR A 173 -33.02 11.97 4.71
CA TYR A 173 -33.58 10.86 5.47
C TYR A 173 -33.99 9.70 4.54
N SER A 174 -34.69 9.99 3.45
CA SER A 174 -35.07 9.02 2.42
C SER A 174 -33.84 8.37 1.75
N LEU A 175 -32.81 9.17 1.45
CA LEU A 175 -31.55 8.68 0.89
C LEU A 175 -30.80 7.73 1.86
N VAL A 176 -30.72 8.07 3.15
CA VAL A 176 -30.07 7.21 4.15
C VAL A 176 -30.88 5.93 4.40
N LEU A 177 -32.22 5.99 4.36
CA LEU A 177 -33.07 4.79 4.48
C LEU A 177 -32.92 3.86 3.25
N THR A 178 -32.87 4.44 2.04
CA THR A 178 -32.60 3.69 0.80
C THR A 178 -31.21 3.07 0.84
N TYR A 179 -30.19 3.82 1.28
CA TYR A 179 -28.84 3.30 1.44
C TYR A 179 -28.76 2.23 2.53
N HIS A 180 -29.50 2.34 3.64
CA HIS A 180 -29.57 1.29 4.67
C HIS A 180 -30.09 -0.04 4.11
N GLN A 181 -31.18 -0.02 3.33
CA GLN A 181 -31.70 -1.23 2.67
C GLN A 181 -30.75 -1.75 1.59
N ALA A 182 -30.09 -0.85 0.84
CA ALA A 182 -29.12 -1.20 -0.19
C ALA A 182 -27.75 -1.61 0.36
N ARG A 183 -27.41 -1.32 1.63
CA ARG A 183 -26.06 -1.40 2.20
C ARG A 183 -25.39 -2.76 1.98
N MET A 184 -26.12 -3.85 2.21
CA MET A 184 -25.62 -5.22 2.01
C MET A 184 -25.33 -5.50 0.54
N TRP A 185 -26.24 -5.13 -0.36
CA TRP A 185 -26.07 -5.26 -1.82
C TRP A 185 -24.96 -4.36 -2.36
N TRP A 186 -24.79 -3.17 -1.80
CA TRP A 186 -23.75 -2.22 -2.14
C TRP A 186 -22.37 -2.74 -1.75
N THR A 187 -22.20 -3.17 -0.50
CA THR A 187 -20.93 -3.74 -0.02
C THR A 187 -20.57 -5.02 -0.77
N PHE A 188 -21.53 -5.93 -0.99
CA PHE A 188 -21.29 -7.13 -1.77
C PHE A 188 -21.01 -6.83 -3.25
N GLY A 189 -21.81 -5.97 -3.88
CA GLY A 189 -21.68 -5.66 -5.31
C GLY A 189 -20.43 -4.84 -5.62
N CYS A 190 -20.31 -3.65 -5.02
CA CYS A 190 -19.29 -2.66 -5.35
C CYS A 190 -17.95 -2.92 -4.65
N PHE A 191 -17.93 -3.39 -3.40
CA PHE A 191 -16.68 -3.65 -2.68
C PHE A 191 -16.20 -5.10 -2.79
N PHE A 192 -17.07 -6.12 -2.79
CA PHE A 192 -16.62 -7.52 -2.90
C PHE A 192 -16.55 -8.03 -4.36
N CYS A 193 -17.67 -8.07 -5.07
CA CYS A 193 -17.79 -8.67 -6.40
C CYS A 193 -17.03 -7.89 -7.48
N LEU A 194 -17.23 -6.57 -7.56
CA LEU A 194 -16.63 -5.73 -8.61
C LEU A 194 -15.11 -5.89 -8.71
N PRO A 195 -14.28 -5.67 -7.67
CA PRO A 195 -12.83 -5.76 -7.81
C PRO A 195 -12.37 -7.20 -8.09
N LEU A 196 -13.05 -8.23 -7.57
CA LEU A 196 -12.66 -9.63 -7.79
C LEU A 196 -12.99 -10.10 -9.22
N LEU A 197 -14.20 -9.80 -9.72
CA LEU A 197 -14.60 -10.11 -11.09
C LEU A 197 -13.79 -9.30 -12.11
N PHE A 198 -13.61 -8.00 -11.86
CA PHE A 198 -12.81 -7.12 -12.72
C PHE A 198 -11.34 -7.57 -12.77
N THR A 199 -10.74 -7.85 -11.61
CA THR A 199 -9.37 -8.40 -11.54
C THR A 199 -9.30 -9.73 -12.29
N GLY A 200 -10.24 -10.65 -12.06
CA GLY A 200 -10.30 -11.94 -12.74
C GLY A 200 -10.35 -11.81 -14.27
N ALA A 201 -11.27 -10.99 -14.78
CA ALA A 201 -11.39 -10.70 -16.20
C ALA A 201 -10.11 -10.08 -16.78
N CYS A 202 -9.54 -9.05 -16.12
CA CYS A 202 -8.28 -8.46 -16.54
C CYS A 202 -7.13 -9.47 -16.55
N GLN A 203 -7.01 -10.37 -15.56
CA GLN A 203 -5.95 -11.38 -15.55
C GLN A 203 -6.16 -12.45 -16.63
N LEU A 204 -7.40 -12.85 -16.96
CA LEU A 204 -7.69 -13.76 -18.07
C LEU A 204 -7.30 -13.13 -19.41
N LEU A 205 -7.77 -11.91 -19.70
CA LEU A 205 -7.42 -11.17 -20.92
C LEU A 205 -5.90 -10.93 -21.02
N THR A 206 -5.24 -10.61 -19.91
CA THR A 206 -3.79 -10.43 -19.84
C THR A 206 -3.03 -11.73 -20.16
N ARG A 207 -3.56 -12.90 -19.79
CA ARG A 207 -2.96 -14.21 -20.15
C ARG A 207 -3.06 -14.46 -21.65
N HIS A 208 -4.25 -14.36 -22.24
CA HIS A 208 -4.45 -14.56 -23.68
C HIS A 208 -3.47 -13.72 -24.52
N VAL A 209 -3.38 -12.40 -24.24
CA VAL A 209 -2.45 -11.50 -24.96
C VAL A 209 -0.98 -11.82 -24.65
N THR A 210 -0.65 -12.41 -23.50
CA THR A 210 0.73 -12.80 -23.16
C THR A 210 1.16 -14.09 -23.84
N ASP A 211 0.25 -15.05 -24.06
CA ASP A 211 0.56 -16.33 -24.69
C ASP A 211 0.75 -16.18 -26.21
N GLU A 212 0.06 -15.23 -26.86
CA GLU A 212 0.28 -14.87 -28.27
C GLU A 212 1.60 -14.11 -28.51
N ASN A 213 2.16 -13.44 -27.50
CA ASN A 213 3.28 -12.51 -27.66
C ASN A 213 4.60 -13.08 -27.12
N ALA A 214 5.52 -13.43 -28.03
CA ALA A 214 6.87 -13.88 -27.71
C ALA A 214 7.74 -12.78 -27.05
N LYS A 215 7.71 -12.69 -25.72
CA LYS A 215 8.45 -11.70 -24.93
C LYS A 215 9.78 -12.22 -24.40
N SER A 216 10.78 -11.32 -24.29
CA SER A 216 12.06 -11.61 -23.63
C SER A 216 11.87 -12.12 -22.20
N LYS A 217 12.68 -13.12 -21.80
CA LYS A 217 12.65 -13.78 -20.49
C LYS A 217 12.66 -12.78 -19.32
N ALA A 218 13.37 -11.66 -19.44
CA ALA A 218 13.41 -10.61 -18.41
C ALA A 218 12.09 -9.84 -18.29
N LYS A 219 11.48 -9.42 -19.42
CA LYS A 219 10.16 -8.76 -19.45
C LYS A 219 9.09 -9.71 -18.91
N GLN A 220 9.08 -10.96 -19.37
CA GLN A 220 8.12 -11.97 -18.91
C GLN A 220 8.25 -12.26 -17.40
N ARG A 221 9.47 -12.27 -16.83
CA ARG A 221 9.69 -12.42 -15.38
C ARG A 221 9.09 -11.26 -14.58
N ARG A 222 9.26 -10.02 -15.04
CA ARG A 222 8.68 -8.81 -14.41
C ARG A 222 7.16 -8.83 -14.50
N GLU A 223 6.59 -9.15 -15.66
CA GLU A 223 5.14 -9.27 -15.85
C GLU A 223 4.52 -10.34 -14.95
N ARG A 224 5.09 -11.56 -14.93
CA ARG A 224 4.65 -12.65 -14.02
C ARG A 224 4.69 -12.24 -12.55
N GLN A 225 5.74 -11.51 -12.13
CA GLN A 225 5.86 -11.01 -10.76
C GLN A 225 4.72 -10.05 -10.41
N LEU A 226 4.40 -9.11 -11.31
CA LEU A 226 3.37 -8.10 -11.08
C LEU A 226 1.95 -8.69 -11.12
N THR A 227 1.67 -9.63 -12.04
CA THR A 227 0.42 -10.43 -12.02
C THR A 227 0.30 -11.22 -10.72
N ARG A 228 1.38 -11.84 -10.24
CA ARG A 228 1.38 -12.53 -8.93
C ARG A 228 1.06 -11.57 -7.78
N THR A 229 1.55 -10.33 -7.81
CA THR A 229 1.18 -9.30 -6.82
C THR A 229 -0.33 -9.02 -6.82
N VAL A 230 -0.94 -8.78 -7.99
CA VAL A 230 -2.40 -8.50 -8.08
C VAL A 230 -3.24 -9.67 -7.60
N VAL A 231 -2.93 -10.89 -8.07
CA VAL A 231 -3.67 -12.09 -7.68
C VAL A 231 -3.55 -12.34 -6.17
N ALA A 232 -2.38 -12.13 -5.59
CA ALA A 232 -2.17 -12.29 -4.15
C ALA A 232 -2.95 -11.23 -3.34
N LEU A 233 -2.89 -9.95 -3.73
CA LEU A 233 -3.67 -8.88 -3.09
C LEU A 233 -5.18 -9.13 -3.20
N ALA A 234 -5.67 -9.56 -4.37
CA ALA A 234 -7.08 -9.91 -4.57
C ALA A 234 -7.49 -11.13 -3.74
N SER A 235 -6.61 -12.14 -3.60
CA SER A 235 -6.90 -13.32 -2.78
C SER A 235 -6.95 -13.02 -1.28
N ILE A 236 -6.07 -12.17 -0.74
CA ILE A 236 -6.12 -11.82 0.69
C ILE A 236 -7.32 -10.91 0.99
N TYR A 237 -7.65 -10.00 0.07
CA TYR A 237 -8.89 -9.23 0.14
C TYR A 237 -10.13 -10.14 0.16
N ALA A 238 -10.23 -11.08 -0.79
CA ALA A 238 -11.33 -12.03 -0.85
C ALA A 238 -11.46 -12.87 0.44
N VAL A 239 -10.36 -13.45 0.93
CA VAL A 239 -10.36 -14.32 2.11
C VAL A 239 -10.74 -13.56 3.38
N CYS A 240 -10.29 -12.31 3.55
CA CYS A 240 -10.64 -11.50 4.71
C CYS A 240 -12.08 -10.95 4.65
N SER A 241 -12.58 -10.56 3.47
CA SER A 241 -13.92 -9.97 3.32
C SER A 241 -15.06 -10.99 3.14
N LEU A 242 -14.76 -12.23 2.71
CA LEU A 242 -15.79 -13.25 2.46
C LEU A 242 -16.63 -13.62 3.71
N PRO A 243 -16.05 -13.83 4.92
CA PRO A 243 -16.83 -14.22 6.09
C PRO A 243 -17.90 -13.19 6.50
N GLU A 244 -17.58 -11.90 6.40
CA GLU A 244 -18.51 -10.80 6.66
C GLU A 244 -19.67 -10.80 5.65
N ASN A 245 -19.34 -10.90 4.36
CA ASN A 245 -20.34 -10.95 3.29
C ASN A 245 -21.26 -12.18 3.44
N VAL A 246 -20.70 -13.38 3.63
CA VAL A 246 -21.46 -14.62 3.84
C VAL A 246 -22.41 -14.49 5.03
N TRP A 247 -21.94 -13.95 6.16
CA TRP A 247 -22.78 -13.81 7.34
C TRP A 247 -23.91 -12.79 7.17
N ASN A 248 -23.65 -11.67 6.49
CA ASN A 248 -24.68 -10.68 6.16
C ASN A 248 -25.79 -11.29 5.28
N PHE A 249 -25.44 -12.12 4.29
CA PHE A 249 -26.43 -12.88 3.51
C PHE A 249 -27.21 -13.90 4.35
N VAL A 250 -26.55 -14.63 5.26
CA VAL A 250 -27.22 -15.59 6.15
C VAL A 250 -28.23 -14.89 7.06
N LEU A 251 -27.87 -13.76 7.68
CA LEU A 251 -28.79 -12.96 8.49
C LEU A 251 -29.97 -12.39 7.70
N ALA A 252 -29.74 -11.97 6.44
CA ALA A 252 -30.77 -11.36 5.61
C ALA A 252 -31.76 -12.36 5.00
N TYR A 253 -31.32 -13.58 4.64
CA TYR A 253 -32.10 -14.50 3.81
C TYR A 253 -32.40 -15.87 4.44
N ALA A 254 -31.60 -16.34 5.42
CA ALA A 254 -31.85 -17.64 6.05
C ALA A 254 -32.85 -17.59 7.22
N GLY A 255 -33.36 -16.40 7.57
CA GLY A 255 -34.37 -16.21 8.62
C GLY A 255 -33.90 -16.58 10.05
N VAL A 256 -32.60 -16.76 10.26
CA VAL A 256 -32.05 -17.23 11.53
C VAL A 256 -32.07 -16.10 12.57
N GLU A 257 -32.93 -16.21 13.57
CA GLU A 257 -32.97 -15.27 14.70
C GLU A 257 -31.76 -15.44 15.62
N VAL A 258 -30.69 -14.71 15.30
CA VAL A 258 -29.43 -14.75 16.05
C VAL A 258 -29.41 -13.69 17.14
N GLY A 259 -29.21 -14.12 18.39
CA GLY A 259 -29.13 -13.26 19.56
C GLY A 259 -28.01 -12.19 19.47
N VAL A 260 -28.24 -11.04 20.10
CA VAL A 260 -27.42 -9.82 19.99
C VAL A 260 -25.93 -10.06 20.25
N ALA A 261 -25.59 -10.87 21.26
CA ALA A 261 -24.20 -11.20 21.59
C ALA A 261 -23.45 -11.93 20.46
N THR A 262 -24.15 -12.76 19.67
CA THR A 262 -23.57 -13.49 18.54
C THR A 262 -23.44 -12.58 17.32
N LYS A 263 -24.42 -11.68 17.07
CA LYS A 263 -24.28 -10.63 16.04
C LYS A 263 -23.08 -9.73 16.32
N ALA A 264 -22.90 -9.28 17.56
CA ALA A 264 -21.74 -8.49 17.99
C ALA A 264 -20.40 -9.23 17.82
N LEU A 265 -20.35 -10.53 18.15
CA LEU A 265 -19.16 -11.36 17.95
C LEU A 265 -18.77 -11.47 16.47
N LEU A 266 -19.75 -11.60 15.57
CA LEU A 266 -19.51 -11.72 14.13
C LEU A 266 -19.08 -10.39 13.49
N ALA A 267 -19.64 -9.26 13.93
CA ALA A 267 -19.14 -7.93 13.57
C ALA A 267 -17.67 -7.74 14.01
N LEU A 268 -17.35 -8.12 15.26
CA LEU A 268 -15.98 -8.04 15.79
C LEU A 268 -15.01 -8.93 14.99
N ILE A 269 -15.42 -10.13 14.56
CA ILE A 269 -14.62 -11.00 13.69
C ILE A 269 -14.38 -10.34 12.33
N GLY A 270 -15.39 -9.69 11.73
CA GLY A 270 -15.24 -8.91 10.48
C GLY A 270 -14.19 -7.79 10.61
N GLN A 271 -14.31 -6.97 11.65
CA GLN A 271 -13.34 -5.90 11.94
C GLN A 271 -11.92 -6.47 12.14
N PHE A 272 -11.77 -7.57 12.89
CA PHE A 272 -10.47 -8.24 13.03
C PHE A 272 -9.90 -8.76 11.71
N LEU A 273 -10.73 -9.32 10.82
CA LEU A 273 -10.29 -9.76 9.49
C LEU A 273 -9.85 -8.58 8.60
N LEU A 274 -10.52 -7.43 8.70
CA LEU A 274 -10.12 -6.19 8.04
C LEU A 274 -8.76 -5.67 8.56
N PHE A 275 -8.51 -5.70 9.87
CA PHE A 275 -7.19 -5.35 10.43
C PHE A 275 -6.11 -6.37 10.06
N VAL A 276 -6.42 -7.67 10.04
CA VAL A 276 -5.50 -8.73 9.57
C VAL A 276 -5.14 -8.54 8.10
N ARG A 277 -6.10 -8.18 7.23
CA ARG A 277 -5.82 -7.79 5.84
C ARG A 277 -4.80 -6.65 5.79
N ALA A 278 -5.08 -5.56 6.50
CA ALA A 278 -4.22 -4.37 6.51
C ALA A 278 -2.79 -4.66 7.02
N ALA A 279 -2.64 -5.55 8.02
CA ALA A 279 -1.33 -5.94 8.53
C ALA A 279 -0.58 -6.94 7.63
N ALA A 280 -1.30 -7.76 6.87
CA ALA A 280 -0.71 -8.76 5.97
C ALA A 280 -0.42 -8.22 4.55
N THR A 281 -1.11 -7.16 4.10
CA THR A 281 -0.79 -6.41 2.86
C THR A 281 0.72 -6.15 2.72
N PRO A 282 1.42 -5.50 3.69
CA PRO A 282 2.83 -5.17 3.52
C PRO A 282 3.75 -6.39 3.49
N VAL A 283 3.49 -7.41 4.33
CA VAL A 283 4.27 -8.65 4.37
C VAL A 283 4.19 -9.38 3.02
N LEU A 284 2.99 -9.49 2.45
CA LEU A 284 2.73 -10.06 1.14
C LEU A 284 3.47 -9.29 0.03
N LEU A 285 3.48 -7.96 0.09
CA LEU A 285 4.20 -7.11 -0.86
C LEU A 285 5.72 -7.27 -0.76
N LEU A 286 6.30 -7.24 0.44
CA LEU A 286 7.74 -7.44 0.64
C LEU A 286 8.21 -8.82 0.14
N CYS A 287 7.45 -9.88 0.42
CA CYS A 287 7.75 -11.24 -0.06
C CYS A 287 7.59 -11.43 -1.57
N ILE A 288 6.65 -10.73 -2.23
CA ILE A 288 6.37 -10.89 -3.66
C ILE A 288 7.21 -9.94 -4.53
N CYS A 289 7.35 -8.69 -4.11
CA CYS A 289 8.04 -7.62 -4.82
C CYS A 289 9.50 -7.52 -4.34
N ARG A 290 10.38 -8.37 -4.88
CA ARG A 290 11.81 -8.42 -4.56
C ARG A 290 12.49 -7.04 -4.45
N SER A 291 12.16 -6.07 -5.31
CA SER A 291 12.72 -4.72 -5.24
C SER A 291 12.30 -3.92 -4.00
N LEU A 292 11.10 -4.17 -3.45
CA LEU A 292 10.64 -3.60 -2.17
C LEU A 292 11.25 -4.37 -0.99
N GLY A 293 11.29 -5.71 -1.08
CA GLY A 293 11.91 -6.56 -0.06
C GLY A 293 13.43 -6.34 0.08
N GLN A 294 14.14 -6.09 -1.02
CA GLN A 294 15.56 -5.71 -0.98
C GLN A 294 15.74 -4.34 -0.35
N ALA A 295 15.06 -3.29 -0.85
CA ALA A 295 15.15 -1.95 -0.25
C ALA A 295 14.72 -1.90 1.24
N PHE A 296 13.86 -2.81 1.69
CA PHE A 296 13.57 -3.03 3.11
C PHE A 296 14.76 -3.63 3.86
N MET A 297 15.33 -4.73 3.35
CA MET A 297 16.52 -5.35 3.95
C MET A 297 17.72 -4.39 3.97
N ASP A 298 17.96 -3.66 2.89
CA ASP A 298 19.05 -2.69 2.77
C ASP A 298 18.91 -1.59 3.84
N CYS A 299 17.69 -1.06 4.03
CA CYS A 299 17.37 -0.10 5.08
C CYS A 299 17.55 -0.70 6.49
N CYS A 300 17.07 -1.93 6.72
CA CYS A 300 17.26 -2.61 8.01
C CYS A 300 18.73 -2.92 8.31
N CYS A 301 19.55 -3.24 7.30
CA CYS A 301 20.99 -3.46 7.47
C CYS A 301 21.71 -2.18 7.87
N CYS A 302 21.46 -1.04 7.20
CA CYS A 302 22.02 0.25 7.61
C CYS A 302 21.64 0.60 9.05
N CYS A 303 20.36 0.45 9.43
CA CYS A 303 19.93 0.68 10.82
C CYS A 303 20.56 -0.29 11.84
N CYS A 304 20.95 -1.50 11.43
CA CYS A 304 21.65 -2.45 12.29
C CYS A 304 23.14 -2.08 12.44
N ASP A 305 23.81 -1.69 11.37
CA ASP A 305 25.23 -1.34 11.39
C ASP A 305 25.46 -0.02 12.17
N GLU A 306 24.58 0.99 12.03
CA GLU A 306 24.59 2.19 12.89
C GLU A 306 24.23 1.90 14.36
N CYS A 307 23.68 0.72 14.68
CA CYS A 307 23.40 0.28 16.05
C CYS A 307 24.53 -0.53 16.71
N LEU A 308 25.63 -0.85 16.00
CA LEU A 308 26.85 -1.34 16.64
C LEU A 308 27.73 -0.15 17.07
N PRO A 309 27.96 0.09 18.38
CA PRO A 309 28.98 1.04 18.81
C PRO A 309 30.37 0.47 18.51
N ASP A 310 31.21 1.23 17.78
CA ASP A 310 32.59 0.87 17.44
C ASP A 310 33.40 0.46 18.70
N PRO A 311 33.80 -0.82 18.84
CA PRO A 311 34.41 -1.33 20.06
C PRO A 311 35.93 -1.04 20.15
N SER A 312 36.39 0.11 19.65
CA SER A 312 37.83 0.46 19.64
C SER A 312 38.17 1.97 19.49
N SER A 313 37.35 2.89 20.01
CA SER A 313 37.62 4.35 19.98
C SER A 313 38.19 4.94 21.29
N SER A 314 39.27 4.36 21.86
CA SER A 314 40.00 5.02 22.96
C SER A 314 41.49 4.67 23.08
N SER A 315 42.27 5.64 23.61
CA SER A 315 43.69 5.60 24.04
C SER A 315 44.84 5.73 22.99
N MET A 316 45.14 7.01 22.69
CA MET A 316 46.44 7.68 22.95
C MET A 316 47.77 7.29 22.24
N SER A 317 48.25 8.29 21.49
CA SER A 317 49.63 8.85 21.50
C SER A 317 50.84 8.08 20.92
N SER A 318 51.32 8.62 19.79
CA SER A 318 52.73 8.92 19.45
C SER A 318 53.80 7.82 19.41
N SER A 319 54.31 7.59 18.20
CA SER A 319 55.77 7.58 17.93
C SER A 319 56.02 7.95 16.46
N THR A 320 57.22 8.46 16.14
CA THR A 320 57.55 9.07 14.84
C THR A 320 58.85 8.50 14.29
N ASN A 321 59.02 8.54 12.96
CA ASN A 321 60.20 8.11 12.18
C ASN A 321 60.36 6.56 12.08
N ALA A 322 61.05 5.99 11.10
CA ALA A 322 61.90 6.59 10.06
C ALA A 322 61.80 5.87 8.69
N THR A 323 62.41 6.47 7.66
CA THR A 323 62.55 5.96 6.29
C THR A 323 63.47 4.75 6.15
N ALA A 324 63.19 3.89 5.17
CA ALA A 324 64.20 3.06 4.49
C ALA A 324 63.87 2.92 2.99
N ILE A 325 64.89 3.00 2.13
CA ILE A 325 64.80 2.83 0.66
C ILE A 325 65.66 1.63 0.28
N SER A 326 65.19 0.79 -0.65
CA SER A 326 66.07 -0.01 -1.52
C SER A 326 65.35 -0.40 -2.82
N SER A 327 66.09 -0.86 -3.85
CA SER A 327 65.69 -0.76 -5.26
C SER A 327 66.08 -1.98 -6.13
N SER A 328 65.85 -1.88 -7.45
CA SER A 328 66.21 -2.85 -8.55
C SER A 328 65.28 -4.08 -8.67
N LEU A 329 65.04 -4.73 -9.84
CA LEU A 329 65.28 -4.51 -11.29
C LEU A 329 64.37 -5.55 -12.06
N SER A 330 64.05 -5.59 -13.37
CA SER A 330 64.25 -4.78 -14.59
C SER A 330 63.32 -5.28 -15.74
N SER A 331 62.82 -4.37 -16.60
CA SER A 331 62.74 -4.51 -18.09
C SER A 331 61.90 -5.62 -18.79
N PRO A 332 61.57 -5.53 -20.11
CA PRO A 332 61.36 -4.32 -20.96
C PRO A 332 60.14 -4.36 -21.96
N VAL A 333 59.62 -3.17 -22.27
CA VAL A 333 59.28 -2.61 -23.61
C VAL A 333 58.46 -3.42 -24.65
N SER A 334 57.34 -2.83 -25.11
CA SER A 334 57.11 -2.56 -26.55
C SER A 334 56.09 -1.43 -26.77
N VAL A 335 56.27 -0.65 -27.85
CA VAL A 335 55.46 0.52 -28.26
C VAL A 335 55.39 0.52 -29.79
N GLN A 336 54.28 0.98 -30.38
CA GLN A 336 54.25 1.40 -31.79
C GLN A 336 53.28 2.56 -32.02
N GLU A 337 53.74 3.58 -32.75
CA GLU A 337 52.99 4.79 -33.10
C GLU A 337 52.26 4.68 -34.45
N GLU A 338 51.22 5.50 -34.62
CA GLU A 338 50.43 5.57 -35.86
C GLU A 338 50.97 6.62 -36.84
N LYS A 339 50.88 6.36 -38.15
CA LYS A 339 51.52 7.19 -39.20
C LYS A 339 50.51 7.96 -40.06
N VAL A 340 50.37 9.25 -39.76
CA VAL A 340 49.53 10.20 -40.51
C VAL A 340 49.96 10.35 -41.98
N LYS A 341 48.99 10.55 -42.88
CA LYS A 341 49.22 10.86 -44.31
C LYS A 341 48.22 11.91 -44.79
N ILE A 342 48.70 12.97 -45.47
CA ILE A 342 47.91 14.17 -45.82
C ILE A 342 47.50 14.15 -47.31
N VAL A 343 46.25 14.52 -47.60
CA VAL A 343 45.73 14.98 -48.91
C VAL A 343 44.73 16.13 -48.64
N SER A 344 44.52 17.04 -49.61
CA SER A 344 43.82 18.33 -49.41
C SER A 344 42.80 18.65 -50.52
N GLY A 345 41.82 19.52 -50.21
CA GLY A 345 40.78 20.05 -51.12
C GLY A 345 39.37 19.46 -50.87
N THR A 346 38.26 20.20 -50.94
CA THR A 346 38.04 21.64 -51.29
C THR A 346 36.77 22.19 -50.60
N SER A 347 36.65 23.52 -50.48
CA SER A 347 35.57 24.32 -49.83
C SER A 347 34.21 24.35 -50.62
N PRO A 348 33.11 25.05 -50.21
CA PRO A 348 32.90 25.92 -49.02
C PRO A 348 31.53 25.81 -48.28
N ALA A 349 31.44 26.39 -47.07
CA ALA A 349 30.21 26.96 -46.46
C ALA A 349 30.57 27.86 -45.25
N VAL A 350 29.66 28.73 -44.79
CA VAL A 350 29.96 29.82 -43.83
C VAL A 350 29.07 29.78 -42.57
N PHE A 351 29.74 29.77 -41.41
CA PHE A 351 29.33 30.28 -40.09
C PHE A 351 28.03 29.81 -39.41
N PHE A 352 28.18 29.04 -38.32
CA PHE A 352 27.30 29.12 -37.14
C PHE A 352 28.10 28.65 -35.91
N ASP A 353 28.28 29.52 -34.91
CA ASP A 353 29.06 29.20 -33.71
C ASP A 353 28.37 28.17 -32.82
N ASN A 354 29.13 27.16 -32.38
CA ASN A 354 28.76 26.21 -31.33
C ASN A 354 30.03 25.72 -30.62
N VAL A 355 30.43 26.41 -29.54
CA VAL A 355 31.45 25.88 -28.62
C VAL A 355 30.84 24.69 -27.87
N LYS A 356 31.51 23.53 -27.96
CA LYS A 356 31.05 22.26 -27.42
C LYS A 356 32.06 21.74 -26.40
N ASP A 357 31.95 22.24 -25.18
CA ASP A 357 32.73 21.74 -24.05
C ASP A 357 32.28 20.34 -23.60
N GLY A 358 33.22 19.62 -22.99
CA GLY A 358 33.01 18.24 -22.50
C GLY A 358 32.13 18.15 -21.25
N PRO A 359 31.73 16.93 -20.85
CA PRO A 359 30.82 16.74 -19.72
C PRO A 359 31.49 17.07 -18.38
N ALA A 360 30.89 17.99 -17.63
CA ALA A 360 31.19 18.13 -16.21
C ALA A 360 30.56 16.97 -15.42
N GLU A 361 31.36 16.24 -14.64
CA GLU A 361 30.86 15.24 -13.70
C GLU A 361 30.14 15.94 -12.54
N LEU A 362 28.80 15.91 -12.57
CA LEU A 362 27.97 16.49 -11.51
C LEU A 362 27.65 15.45 -10.44
N ILE A 363 28.62 15.16 -9.58
CA ILE A 363 28.44 14.31 -8.39
C ILE A 363 27.56 15.05 -7.37
N ILE A 364 26.24 14.88 -7.47
CA ILE A 364 25.30 15.29 -6.42
C ILE A 364 25.05 14.08 -5.51
N GLY A 365 25.79 14.03 -4.40
CA GLY A 365 25.41 13.21 -3.26
C GLY A 365 24.21 13.81 -2.53
N THR A 366 23.22 13.00 -2.19
CA THR A 366 22.14 13.39 -1.28
C THR A 366 22.58 13.18 0.18
N PRO A 367 22.60 14.23 1.02
CA PRO A 367 22.54 14.04 2.46
C PRO A 367 21.09 13.69 2.88
N CYS A 368 20.96 12.64 3.70
CA CYS A 368 19.81 12.26 4.54
C CYS A 368 18.39 12.50 3.98
#